data_AF-A0A3A9V780-F1
#
_entry.id   AF-A0A3A9V780-F1
#
_cell.length_a   1.000
_cell.length_b   1.000
_cell.length_c   1.000
_cell.angle_alpha   90.00
_cell.angle_beta   90.00
_cell.angle_gamma   90.00
#
_symmetry.space_group_name_H-M   'P 1'
#
loop_
_entity.id
_entity.type
_entity.pdbx_description
1 polymer ?
#
loop_
_entity_poly.entity_id
_entity_poly.type
_entity_poly.pdbx_seq_one_letter_code
_entity_poly.pdbx_strand_id
1 'polypeptide(L)'
;MKIDLNKTPRKIKLWIYGLCGLIFIALNFGFGAKLQIGLTENLQKLTDYFFGISTNMLDYLALATIPLFGMIYNSTREYFKIKELITDILTVIFFVIIVFGIGLFIMVFSAKHSSPLIPNSLKAEPFDLYSTILVGIGILTPYLIVKLTKK
;
A
#
# COMPACT_ATOMS: atom_id res chain seq x y z
N MET A 1 17.13 1.99 15.87
CA MET A 1 16.75 0.83 15.06
C MET A 1 17.86 0.59 14.05
N LYS A 2 18.68 -0.46 14.25
CA LYS A 2 19.76 -0.81 13.32
C LYS A 2 19.20 -1.81 12.32
N ILE A 3 19.22 -1.46 11.04
CA ILE A 3 18.80 -2.35 9.95
C ILE A 3 19.98 -3.26 9.64
N ASP A 4 19.79 -4.58 9.73
CA ASP A 4 20.83 -5.56 9.41
C ASP A 4 20.26 -6.68 8.53
N LEU A 5 20.34 -6.45 7.21
CA LEU A 5 19.87 -7.39 6.18
C LEU A 5 20.73 -8.65 6.05
N ASN A 6 21.89 -8.71 6.72
CA ASN A 6 22.75 -9.90 6.70
C ASN A 6 22.19 -11.01 7.58
N LYS A 7 21.32 -10.68 8.55
CA LYS A 7 20.60 -11.66 9.38
C LYS A 7 19.61 -12.52 8.59
N THR A 8 19.05 -11.99 7.51
CA THR A 8 18.09 -12.72 6.67
C THR A 8 18.84 -13.69 5.74
N PRO A 9 18.49 -14.99 5.72
CA PRO A 9 19.11 -15.97 4.84
C PRO A 9 19.07 -15.56 3.36
N ARG A 10 20.15 -15.79 2.62
CA ARG A 10 20.27 -15.42 1.20
C ARG A 10 19.16 -16.02 0.33
N LYS A 11 18.77 -17.27 0.58
CA LYS A 11 17.66 -17.92 -0.13
C LYS A 11 16.36 -17.13 0.06
N ILE A 12 16.05 -16.70 1.29
CA ILE A 12 14.81 -15.97 1.60
C ILE A 12 14.81 -14.58 0.95
N LYS A 13 15.96 -13.89 0.93
CA LYS A 13 16.10 -12.62 0.20
C LYS A 13 15.74 -12.78 -1.28
N LEU A 14 16.27 -13.81 -1.93
CA LEU A 14 15.95 -14.12 -3.33
C LEU A 14 14.46 -14.44 -3.54
N TRP A 15 13.84 -15.22 -2.64
CA TRP A 15 12.41 -15.49 -2.69
C TRP A 15 11.58 -14.21 -2.57
N ILE A 16 11.96 -13.29 -1.69
CA ILE A 16 11.24 -12.01 -1.55
C ILE A 16 11.43 -11.12 -2.76
N TYR A 17 12.64 -11.00 -3.32
CA TYR A 17 12.84 -10.22 -4.55
C TYR A 17 12.06 -10.82 -5.72
N GLY A 18 12.08 -12.16 -5.86
CA GLY A 18 11.28 -12.86 -6.86
C GLY A 18 9.78 -12.63 -6.68
N LEU A 19 9.29 -12.68 -5.43
CA LEU A 19 7.90 -12.39 -5.10
C LEU A 19 7.51 -10.95 -5.47
N CYS A 20 8.35 -9.96 -5.14
CA CYS A 20 8.11 -8.56 -5.52
C CYS A 20 8.02 -8.40 -7.04
N GLY A 21 8.96 -9.01 -7.78
CA GLY A 21 8.95 -8.99 -9.25
C GLY A 21 7.71 -9.65 -9.85
N LEU A 22 7.31 -10.81 -9.32
CA LEU A 22 6.09 -11.51 -9.76
C LEU A 22 4.83 -10.70 -9.48
N ILE A 23 4.71 -10.08 -8.30
CA ILE A 23 3.57 -9.20 -7.97
C ILE A 23 3.54 -8.02 -8.94
N PHE A 24 4.68 -7.38 -9.18
CA PHE A 24 4.76 -6.23 -10.09
C PHE A 24 4.31 -6.60 -11.51
N ILE A 25 4.81 -7.71 -12.04
CA ILE A 25 4.43 -8.21 -13.36
C ILE A 25 2.93 -8.54 -13.38
N ALA A 26 2.43 -9.29 -12.41
CA ALA A 26 1.01 -9.66 -12.35
C ALA A 26 0.10 -8.42 -12.34
N LEU A 27 0.42 -7.41 -11.51
CA LEU A 27 -0.35 -6.16 -11.45
C LEU A 27 -0.34 -5.40 -12.78
N ASN A 28 0.80 -5.31 -13.46
CA ASN A 28 0.91 -4.62 -14.75
C ASN A 28 0.25 -5.38 -15.91
N PHE A 29 0.19 -6.71 -15.87
CA PHE A 29 -0.46 -7.54 -16.91
C PHE A 29 -2.00 -7.58 -16.79
N GLY A 30 -2.61 -6.46 -16.40
CA GLY A 30 -4.05 -6.26 -16.34
C GLY A 30 -4.74 -6.77 -15.07
N PHE A 31 -4.05 -7.51 -14.20
CA PHE A 31 -4.63 -7.90 -12.90
C PHE A 31 -4.85 -6.68 -12.00
N GLY A 32 -3.91 -5.73 -12.00
CA GLY A 32 -4.03 -4.48 -11.25
C GLY A 32 -5.22 -3.64 -11.71
N ALA A 33 -5.37 -3.45 -13.03
CA ALA A 33 -6.49 -2.70 -13.59
C ALA A 33 -7.84 -3.39 -13.29
N LYS A 34 -7.94 -4.71 -13.43
CA LYS A 34 -9.16 -5.46 -13.09
C LYS A 34 -9.52 -5.34 -11.61
N LEU A 35 -8.53 -5.48 -10.72
CA LEU A 35 -8.72 -5.31 -9.28
C LEU A 35 -9.22 -3.91 -8.95
N GLN A 36 -8.59 -2.89 -9.55
CA GLN A 36 -8.94 -1.50 -9.30
C GLN A 36 -10.36 -1.17 -9.79
N ILE A 37 -10.72 -1.60 -11.00
CA ILE A 37 -12.08 -1.43 -11.54
C ILE A 37 -13.09 -2.10 -10.60
N GLY A 38 -12.86 -3.36 -10.22
CA GLY A 38 -13.77 -4.07 -9.31
C GLY A 38 -13.88 -3.42 -7.93
N LEU A 39 -12.78 -2.84 -7.42
CA LEU A 39 -12.77 -2.14 -6.14
C LEU A 39 -13.56 -0.83 -6.23
N THR A 40 -13.37 -0.05 -7.30
CA THR A 40 -14.12 1.17 -7.57
C THR A 40 -15.62 0.88 -7.72
N GLU A 41 -15.99 -0.16 -8.46
CA GLU A 41 -17.40 -0.58 -8.61
C GLU A 41 -18.03 -0.97 -7.28
N ASN A 42 -17.31 -1.71 -6.43
CA ASN A 42 -17.79 -2.10 -5.11
C ASN A 42 -17.93 -0.91 -4.18
N LEU A 43 -16.97 0.02 -4.18
CA LEU A 43 -17.04 1.25 -3.41
C LEU A 43 -18.19 2.15 -3.88
N GLN A 44 -18.41 2.23 -5.20
CA GLN A 44 -19.52 2.98 -5.76
C GLN A 44 -20.87 2.39 -5.30
N LYS A 45 -21.03 1.07 -5.32
CA LYS A 45 -22.26 0.41 -4.80
C LYS A 45 -22.50 0.66 -3.31
N LEU A 46 -21.45 0.85 -2.52
CA LEU A 46 -21.55 1.05 -1.07
C LEU A 46 -21.78 2.50 -0.67
N THR A 47 -21.36 3.45 -1.51
CA THR A 47 -21.27 4.87 -1.12
C THR A 47 -22.01 5.82 -2.07
N ASP A 48 -22.52 5.32 -3.19
CA ASP A 48 -23.11 6.07 -4.31
C ASP A 48 -22.18 7.11 -4.96
N TYR A 49 -20.88 7.10 -4.62
CA TYR A 49 -19.86 7.96 -5.21
C TYR A 49 -19.05 7.22 -6.28
N PHE A 50 -18.76 7.90 -7.38
CA PHE A 50 -17.79 7.42 -8.36
C PHE A 50 -16.38 7.84 -7.94
N PHE A 51 -15.51 6.87 -7.69
CA PHE A 51 -14.11 7.13 -7.35
C PHE A 51 -13.22 7.08 -8.59
N GLY A 52 -12.75 8.25 -9.02
CA GLY A 52 -11.74 8.37 -10.08
C GLY A 52 -10.34 8.09 -9.54
N ILE A 53 -10.06 6.82 -9.18
CA ILE A 53 -8.72 6.37 -8.77
C ILE A 53 -7.91 6.10 -10.04
N SER A 54 -6.75 6.75 -10.19
CA SER A 54 -5.89 6.56 -11.35
C SER A 54 -5.15 5.21 -11.29
N THR A 55 -4.98 4.53 -12.43
CA THR A 55 -4.15 3.32 -12.53
C THR A 55 -2.71 3.74 -12.80
N ASN A 56 -1.94 4.03 -11.76
CA ASN A 56 -0.55 4.42 -11.94
C ASN A 56 0.39 3.21 -11.82
N MET A 57 1.36 3.09 -12.74
CA MET A 57 2.43 2.08 -12.65
C MET A 57 3.19 2.17 -11.31
N LEU A 58 3.29 3.39 -10.75
CA LEU A 58 3.91 3.62 -9.45
C LEU A 58 3.11 3.03 -8.29
N ASP A 59 1.78 2.91 -8.40
CA ASP A 59 0.97 2.23 -7.38
C ASP A 59 1.27 0.74 -7.37
N TYR A 60 1.39 0.14 -8.56
CA TYR A 60 1.73 -1.27 -8.69
C TYR A 60 3.15 -1.55 -8.20
N LEU A 61 4.08 -0.63 -8.46
CA LEU A 61 5.43 -0.71 -7.90
C LEU A 61 5.41 -0.62 -6.37
N ALA A 62 4.70 0.36 -5.81
CA ALA A 62 4.60 0.56 -4.37
C ALA A 62 4.01 -0.69 -3.69
N LEU A 63 2.90 -1.22 -4.21
CA LEU A 63 2.28 -2.44 -3.71
C LEU A 63 3.21 -3.67 -3.84
N ALA A 64 3.91 -3.80 -4.96
CA ALA A 64 4.86 -4.90 -5.18
C ALA A 64 6.05 -4.87 -4.22
N THR A 65 6.42 -3.69 -3.68
CA THR A 65 7.51 -3.57 -2.69
C THR A 65 7.09 -3.90 -1.25
N ILE A 66 5.81 -4.12 -0.96
CA ILE A 66 5.35 -4.44 0.40
C ILE A 66 6.11 -5.63 1.05
N PRO A 67 6.34 -6.77 0.35
CA PRO A 67 7.10 -7.88 0.93
C PRO A 67 8.55 -7.49 1.27
N LEU A 68 9.17 -6.63 0.46
CA LEU A 68 10.51 -6.10 0.71
C LEU A 68 10.53 -5.28 2.01
N PHE A 69 9.55 -4.41 2.21
CA PHE A 69 9.43 -3.66 3.45
C PHE A 69 9.07 -4.54 4.64
N GLY A 70 8.30 -5.62 4.48
CA GLY A 70 8.13 -6.60 5.56
C GLY A 70 9.45 -7.25 5.98
N MET A 71 10.34 -7.56 5.01
CA MET A 71 11.68 -8.08 5.30
C MET A 71 12.60 -7.06 5.98
N ILE A 72 12.57 -5.80 5.52
CA ILE A 72 13.35 -4.72 6.16
C ILE A 72 12.88 -4.54 7.61
N TYR A 73 11.57 -4.58 7.87
CA TYR A 73 11.01 -4.50 9.20
C TYR A 73 11.48 -5.68 10.07
N ASN A 74 11.44 -6.91 9.53
CA ASN A 74 11.93 -8.11 10.21
C ASN A 74 13.43 -8.05 10.55
N SER A 75 14.25 -7.42 9.69
CA SER A 75 15.70 -7.29 9.91
C SER A 75 16.08 -6.51 11.17
N THR A 76 15.11 -5.82 11.78
CA THR A 76 15.31 -5.02 12.99
C THR A 76 15.14 -5.81 14.29
N ARG A 77 14.74 -7.07 14.17
CA ARG A 77 14.67 -8.03 15.27
C ARG A 77 16.06 -8.58 15.60
N GLU A 78 16.19 -9.16 16.78
CA GLU A 78 17.45 -9.76 17.22
C GLU A 78 17.76 -11.03 16.42
N TYR A 79 16.77 -11.92 16.29
CA TYR A 79 16.89 -13.22 15.64
C TYR A 79 15.91 -13.36 14.48
N PHE A 80 16.36 -13.99 13.40
CA PHE A 80 15.50 -14.27 12.25
C PHE A 80 14.60 -15.47 12.52
N LYS A 81 13.29 -15.31 12.31
CA LYS A 81 12.31 -16.41 12.27
C LYS A 81 11.32 -16.20 11.14
N ILE A 82 11.05 -17.26 10.37
CA ILE A 82 10.13 -17.21 9.22
C ILE A 82 8.71 -16.80 9.64
N LYS A 83 8.22 -17.33 10.77
CA LYS A 83 6.90 -16.96 11.30
C LYS A 83 6.80 -15.45 11.54
N GLU A 84 7.84 -14.86 12.10
CA GLU A 84 7.90 -13.43 12.39
C GLU A 84 7.99 -12.60 11.10
N LEU A 85 8.70 -13.09 10.07
CA LEU A 85 8.73 -12.44 8.75
C LEU A 85 7.34 -12.35 8.11
N ILE A 86 6.53 -13.42 8.20
CA ILE A 86 5.15 -13.41 7.69
C ILE A 86 4.31 -12.40 8.47
N THR A 87 4.39 -12.41 9.80
CA THR A 87 3.69 -11.44 10.65
C THR A 87 4.12 -10.00 10.33
N ASP A 88 5.40 -9.77 10.08
CA ASP A 88 5.96 -8.48 9.75
C ASP A 88 5.47 -7.98 8.38
N ILE A 89 5.39 -8.84 7.36
CA ILE A 89 4.77 -8.52 6.06
C ILE A 89 3.28 -8.18 6.23
N LEU A 90 2.53 -8.99 6.99
CA LEU A 90 1.11 -8.75 7.27
C LEU A 90 0.89 -7.44 8.03
N THR A 91 1.81 -7.09 8.93
CA THR A 91 1.78 -5.82 9.66
C THR A 91 1.89 -4.65 8.68
N VAL A 92 2.84 -4.70 7.74
CA VAL A 92 2.98 -3.66 6.70
C VAL A 92 1.70 -3.56 5.85
N ILE A 93 1.14 -4.68 5.41
CA ILE A 93 -0.13 -4.72 4.65
C ILE A 93 -1.26 -4.06 5.44
N PHE A 94 -1.39 -4.40 6.73
CA PHE A 94 -2.45 -3.86 7.59
C PHE A 94 -2.37 -2.35 7.71
N PHE A 95 -1.16 -1.79 7.90
CA PHE A 95 -0.98 -0.33 7.95
C PHE A 95 -1.25 0.34 6.61
N VAL A 96 -0.87 -0.28 5.49
CA VAL A 96 -1.24 0.21 4.14
C VAL A 96 -2.76 0.29 3.99
N ILE A 97 -3.50 -0.74 4.40
CA ILE A 97 -4.97 -0.74 4.33
C ILE A 97 -5.57 0.38 5.19
N ILE A 98 -5.09 0.56 6.42
CA ILE A 98 -5.58 1.63 7.32
C ILE A 98 -5.34 3.00 6.70
N VAL A 99 -4.10 3.29 6.27
CA VAL A 99 -3.74 4.61 5.73
C VAL A 99 -4.50 4.88 4.43
N PHE A 100 -4.63 3.88 3.56
CA PHE A 100 -5.42 4.00 2.35
C PHE A 100 -6.90 4.28 2.65
N GLY A 101 -7.48 3.59 3.63
CA GLY A 101 -8.85 3.84 4.10
C GLY A 101 -9.06 5.24 4.66
N ILE A 102 -8.10 5.75 5.45
CA ILE A 102 -8.11 7.14 5.93
C ILE A 102 -8.01 8.13 4.77
N GLY A 103 -7.17 7.86 3.77
CA GLY A 103 -7.07 8.68 2.57
C GLY A 103 -8.37 8.72 1.77
N LEU A 104 -9.01 7.57 1.57
CA LEU A 104 -10.35 7.49 0.96
C LEU A 104 -11.39 8.28 1.76
N PHE A 105 -11.37 8.18 3.09
CA PHE A 105 -12.24 8.96 3.96
C PHE A 105 -12.01 10.47 3.75
N ILE A 106 -10.76 10.94 3.80
CA ILE A 106 -10.42 12.35 3.56
C ILE A 106 -10.92 12.80 2.18
N MET A 107 -10.77 11.98 1.14
CA MET A 107 -11.24 12.28 -0.22
C MET A 107 -12.76 12.47 -0.27
N VAL A 108 -13.53 11.60 0.39
CA VAL A 108 -15.01 11.72 0.46
C VAL A 108 -15.44 13.06 1.05
N PHE A 109 -14.82 13.48 2.17
CA PHE A 109 -15.20 14.71 2.88
C PHE A 109 -14.58 16.00 2.32
N SER A 110 -13.43 15.92 1.64
CA SER A 110 -12.69 17.10 1.18
C SER A 110 -12.99 17.49 -0.27
N ALA A 111 -13.38 16.54 -1.13
CA ALA A 111 -13.64 16.82 -2.55
C ALA A 111 -15.03 17.46 -2.74
N LYS A 112 -15.20 18.73 -2.36
CA LYS A 112 -16.31 19.57 -2.84
C LYS A 112 -15.92 20.15 -4.20
N HIS A 113 -16.62 19.76 -5.26
CA HIS A 113 -16.44 20.37 -6.57
C HIS A 113 -17.04 21.78 -6.58
N SER A 114 -16.23 22.77 -6.97
CA SER A 114 -16.66 24.17 -7.10
C SER A 114 -17.36 24.45 -8.43
N SER A 115 -17.27 23.52 -9.38
CA SER A 115 -17.78 23.69 -10.74
C SER A 115 -19.15 23.03 -10.90
N PRO A 116 -20.17 23.75 -11.39
CA PRO A 116 -21.53 23.22 -11.60
C PRO A 116 -21.61 22.17 -12.71
N LEU A 117 -20.55 21.99 -13.50
CA LEU A 117 -20.48 21.02 -14.60
C LEU A 117 -19.99 19.64 -14.16
N ILE A 118 -19.46 19.51 -12.94
CA ILE A 118 -18.93 18.23 -12.44
C ILE A 118 -19.95 17.66 -11.44
N PRO A 119 -20.47 16.45 -11.68
CA PRO A 119 -21.44 15.83 -10.77
C PRO A 119 -20.88 15.77 -9.34
N ASN A 120 -21.69 16.12 -8.35
CA ASN A 120 -21.32 16.02 -6.93
C ASN A 120 -20.95 14.58 -6.51
N SER A 121 -21.40 13.59 -7.29
CA SER A 121 -21.10 12.17 -7.12
C SER A 121 -19.69 11.77 -7.61
N LEU A 122 -18.99 12.62 -8.39
CA LEU A 122 -17.65 12.34 -8.86
C LEU A 122 -16.61 12.77 -7.80
N LYS A 123 -15.85 11.80 -7.29
CA LYS A 123 -14.75 12.01 -6.34
C LYS A 123 -13.47 11.51 -7.02
N ALA A 124 -12.67 12.43 -7.54
CA ALA A 124 -11.37 12.12 -8.11
C ALA A 124 -10.25 12.32 -7.09
N GLU A 125 -9.11 11.69 -7.35
CA GLU A 125 -7.90 11.98 -6.59
C GLU A 125 -7.56 13.48 -6.66
N PRO A 126 -7.12 14.10 -5.55
CA PRO A 126 -6.83 15.53 -5.52
C PRO A 126 -5.62 15.91 -6.40
N PHE A 127 -4.72 14.96 -6.67
CA PHE A 127 -3.57 15.12 -7.55
C PHE A 127 -3.04 13.74 -7.99
N ASP A 128 -2.29 13.70 -9.08
CA ASP A 128 -1.62 12.50 -9.57
C ASP A 128 -0.58 12.03 -8.54
N LEU A 129 -0.61 10.74 -8.17
CA LEU A 129 0.19 10.08 -7.10
C LEU A 129 -0.44 10.05 -5.70
N TYR A 130 -1.68 10.52 -5.53
CA TYR A 130 -2.35 10.49 -4.22
C TYR A 130 -2.37 9.08 -3.61
N SER A 131 -2.85 8.08 -4.35
CA SER A 131 -2.79 6.65 -4.01
C SER A 131 -1.37 6.19 -3.64
N THR A 132 -0.37 6.51 -4.46
CA THR A 132 1.02 6.10 -4.28
C THR A 132 1.57 6.62 -2.95
N ILE A 133 1.29 7.89 -2.64
CA ILE A 133 1.72 8.52 -1.39
C ILE A 133 1.07 7.84 -0.19
N LEU A 134 -0.24 7.55 -0.25
CA LEU A 134 -0.92 6.84 0.83
C LEU A 134 -0.33 5.46 1.09
N VAL A 135 -0.04 4.70 0.03
CA VAL A 135 0.64 3.39 0.15
C VAL A 135 2.03 3.57 0.77
N GLY A 136 2.80 4.57 0.32
CA GLY A 136 4.11 4.90 0.89
C GLY A 136 4.06 5.26 2.38
N ILE A 137 3.10 6.09 2.79
CA ILE A 137 2.88 6.42 4.22
C ILE A 137 2.50 5.16 4.99
N GLY A 138 1.61 4.33 4.45
CA GLY A 138 1.22 3.05 5.04
C GLY A 138 2.41 2.12 5.29
N ILE A 139 3.31 2.00 4.30
CA ILE A 139 4.54 1.20 4.40
C ILE A 139 5.46 1.70 5.52
N LEU A 140 5.61 3.02 5.66
CA LEU A 140 6.52 3.64 6.63
C LEU A 140 5.95 3.70 8.06
N THR A 141 4.62 3.71 8.21
CA THR A 141 3.92 3.82 9.49
C THR A 141 4.38 2.82 10.56
N PRO A 142 4.47 1.50 10.31
CA PRO A 142 4.90 0.54 11.34
C PRO A 142 6.30 0.84 11.90
N TYR A 143 7.19 1.40 11.08
CA TYR A 143 8.54 1.78 11.50
C TYR A 143 8.54 2.98 12.46
N LEU A 144 7.66 3.95 12.21
CA LEU A 144 7.50 5.12 13.07
C LEU A 144 6.93 4.70 14.43
N ILE A 145 5.91 3.85 14.44
CA ILE A 145 5.26 3.39 15.67
C ILE A 145 6.24 2.61 16.54
N VAL A 146 7.00 1.66 15.98
CA VAL A 146 8.00 0.90 16.75
C VAL A 146 9.11 1.79 17.30
N LYS A 147 9.55 2.79 16.54
CA LYS A 147 10.55 3.75 17.02
C LYS A 147 10.02 4.56 18.22
N LEU A 148 8.72 4.83 18.27
CA LEU A 148 8.07 5.55 19.36
C LEU A 148 7.80 4.67 20.59
N THR A 149 7.51 3.38 20.40
CA THR A 149 7.24 2.45 21.51
C THR A 149 8.49 1.83 22.14
N LYS A 150 9.63 1.82 21.43
CA LYS A 150 10.92 1.37 21.99
C LYS A 150 11.72 2.50 22.67
N LYS A 151 11.06 3.60 23.01
CA LYS A 151 11.62 4.70 23.81
C LYS A 151 11.38 4.44 25.28
#